data_AF-A0A4S3MTA8-F1
#
_entry.id   AF-A0A4S3MTA8-F1
#
_cell.length_a   1.000
_cell.length_b   1.000
_cell.length_c   1.000
_cell.angle_alpha   90.00
_cell.angle_beta   90.00
_cell.angle_gamma   90.00
#
_symmetry.space_group_name_H-M   'P 1'
#
loop_
_entity.id
_entity.type
_entity.pdbx_description
1 polymer ?
#
loop_
_entity_poly.entity_id
_entity_poly.type
_entity_poly.pdbx_seq_one_letter_code
_entity_poly.pdbx_strand_id
1 'polypeptide(L)' 'MSKHLADRREPSDGGRVKHFLTIAREGGSSIWARLHRRPQLRKEAGRRIVEYARIERGRST' A
#
# COMPACT_ATOMS: atom_id res chain seq x y z
N MET A 1 -4.53 -45.46 -36.60
CA MET A 1 -4.56 -44.68 -35.35
C MET A 1 -4.55 -43.20 -35.72
N SER A 2 -5.69 -42.63 -36.11
CA SER A 2 -5.80 -41.20 -36.43
C SER A 2 -5.98 -40.40 -35.14
N LYS A 3 -5.22 -39.33 -34.98
CA LYS A 3 -5.24 -38.46 -33.79
C LYS A 3 -6.55 -37.64 -33.79
N HIS A 4 -7.32 -37.72 -32.71
CA HIS A 4 -8.65 -37.11 -32.63
C HIS A 4 -8.53 -35.58 -32.56
N LEU A 5 -9.48 -34.84 -33.16
CA LEU A 5 -9.45 -33.38 -33.19
C LEU A 5 -9.49 -32.76 -31.78
N ALA A 6 -10.13 -33.45 -30.82
CA ALA A 6 -10.20 -33.05 -29.42
C ALA A 6 -8.84 -33.15 -28.67
N ASP A 7 -7.86 -33.85 -29.24
CA ASP A 7 -6.51 -33.94 -28.68
C ASP A 7 -5.63 -32.74 -29.08
N ARG A 8 -6.14 -31.87 -29.96
CA ARG A 8 -5.49 -30.59 -30.29
C ARG A 8 -5.90 -29.56 -29.26
N ARG A 9 -5.19 -29.53 -28.14
CA ARG A 9 -5.24 -28.41 -27.21
C ARG A 9 -4.01 -27.54 -27.45
N GLU A 10 -4.23 -26.25 -27.73
CA GLU A 10 -3.14 -25.29 -27.70
C GLU A 10 -2.61 -25.20 -26.25
N PRO A 11 -1.28 -25.26 -26.06
CA PRO A 11 -0.71 -25.08 -24.75
C PRO A 11 -1.08 -23.70 -24.21
N SER A 12 -1.61 -23.68 -22.98
CA SER A 12 -1.89 -22.45 -22.25
C SER A 12 -0.57 -21.73 -21.94
N ASP A 13 -0.47 -20.44 -22.28
CA ASP A 13 0.66 -19.57 -21.89
C ASP A 13 0.70 -19.30 -20.36
N GLY A 14 -0.29 -19.77 -19.60
CA GLY A 14 -0.33 -19.57 -18.15
C GLY A 14 -0.59 -18.12 -17.75
N GLY A 15 -1.13 -17.28 -18.64
CA GLY A 15 -1.35 -15.84 -18.41
C GLY A 15 -2.13 -15.52 -17.13
N ARG A 16 -3.13 -16.35 -16.77
CA ARG A 16 -3.89 -16.19 -15.51
C ARG A 16 -3.00 -16.35 -14.27
N VAL A 17 -2.08 -17.31 -14.30
CA VAL A 17 -1.13 -17.54 -13.20
C VAL A 17 -0.11 -16.40 -13.13
N LYS A 18 0.40 -15.94 -14.28
CA LYS A 18 1.31 -14.78 -14.36
C LYS A 18 0.65 -13.54 -13.74
N HIS A 19 -0.58 -13.20 -14.13
CA HIS A 19 -1.32 -12.06 -13.55
C HIS A 19 -1.60 -12.21 -12.06
N PHE A 20 -2.00 -13.40 -11.60
CA PHE A 20 -2.20 -13.65 -10.17
C PHE A 20 -0.92 -13.36 -9.37
N LEU A 21 0.23 -13.86 -9.84
CA LEU A 21 1.53 -13.65 -9.19
C LEU A 21 1.96 -12.18 -9.19
N THR A 22 1.70 -11.44 -10.28
CA THR A 22 1.94 -9.99 -10.33
C THR A 22 1.15 -9.26 -9.25
N ILE A 23 -0.16 -9.53 -9.16
CA ILE A 23 -1.03 -8.91 -8.14
C ILE A 23 -0.59 -9.29 -6.73
N ALA A 24 -0.27 -10.57 -6.49
CA ALA A 24 0.18 -11.02 -5.17
C ALA A 24 1.48 -10.32 -4.73
N ARG A 25 2.41 -10.10 -5.66
CA ARG A 25 3.69 -9.43 -5.40
C ARG A 25 3.53 -7.93 -5.17
N GLU A 26 2.73 -7.26 -5.98
CA GLU A 26 2.53 -5.79 -5.93
C GLU A 26 1.55 -5.36 -4.83
N GLY A 27 0.47 -6.12 -4.65
CA GLY A 27 -0.57 -5.85 -3.67
C GLY A 27 -0.09 -6.05 -2.23
N GLY A 28 0.72 -7.09 -1.98
CA GLY A 28 1.33 -7.30 -0.66
C GLY A 28 2.27 -6.16 -0.29
N SER A 29 3.23 -5.85 -1.15
CA SER A 29 4.24 -4.82 -0.89
C SER A 29 3.63 -3.44 -0.63
N SER A 30 2.67 -3.01 -1.45
CA SER A 30 2.08 -1.66 -1.33
C SER A 30 1.17 -1.49 -0.11
N ILE A 31 0.39 -2.52 0.26
CA ILE A 31 -0.47 -2.49 1.46
C ILE A 31 0.38 -2.47 2.73
N TRP A 32 1.37 -3.36 2.81
CA TRP A 32 2.28 -3.40 3.95
C TRP A 32 3.13 -2.13 4.04
N ALA A 33 3.63 -1.61 2.91
CA ALA A 33 4.35 -0.33 2.89
C ALA A 33 3.48 0.84 3.38
N ARG A 34 2.18 0.86 3.04
CA ARG A 34 1.24 1.86 3.54
C ARG A 34 0.99 1.71 5.04
N LEU A 35 0.88 0.48 5.54
CA LEU A 35 0.66 0.21 6.96
C LEU A 35 1.89 0.54 7.83
N HIS A 36 3.10 0.25 7.33
CA HIS A 36 4.36 0.58 7.99
C HIS A 36 4.75 2.05 7.86
N ARG A 37 4.11 2.82 6.96
CA ARG A 37 4.36 4.24 6.84
C ARG A 37 3.84 4.94 8.10
N ARG A 38 4.78 5.41 8.92
CA ARG A 38 4.49 6.23 10.10
C ARG A 38 3.52 7.35 9.69
N PRO A 39 2.43 7.59 10.44
CA PRO A 39 1.56 8.73 10.18
C PRO A 39 2.45 9.98 10.15
N GLN A 40 2.50 10.67 9.02
CA GLN A 40 3.22 11.94 8.98
C GLN A 40 2.58 12.86 10.00
N LEU A 41 3.40 13.42 10.90
CA LEU A 41 2.95 14.43 11.85
C LEU A 41 2.23 15.50 11.03
N ARG A 42 0.90 15.56 11.18
CA ARG A 42 0.07 16.60 10.58
C ARG A 42 0.70 17.95 10.97
N LYS A 43 0.56 18.96 10.10
CA LYS A 43 1.04 20.35 10.31
C LYS A 43 0.63 21.01 11.65
N GLU A 44 -0.21 20.35 12.45
CA GLU A 44 -0.57 20.74 13.81
C GLU A 44 0.44 20.29 14.89
N ALA A 45 1.45 19.49 14.52
CA ALA A 45 2.56 19.13 15.38
C ALA A 45 3.34 20.39 15.77
N GLY A 46 3.12 20.85 17.00
CA GLY A 46 3.70 22.09 17.52
C GLY A 46 2.68 23.20 17.77
N ARG A 47 1.44 23.09 17.27
CA ARG A 47 0.37 24.07 17.58
C ARG A 47 0.11 24.17 19.08
N ARG A 48 0.02 23.01 19.76
CA ARG A 48 -0.15 22.96 21.22
C ARG A 48 1.03 23.60 21.95
N ILE A 49 2.26 23.40 21.48
CA ILE A 49 3.47 23.98 22.11
C ILE A 49 3.44 25.51 21.99
N VAL A 50 3.08 26.04 20.82
CA VAL A 50 2.91 27.48 20.60
C VAL A 50 1.78 28.06 21.46
N GLU A 51 0.66 27.34 21.60
CA GLU A 51 -0.46 27.73 22.45
C GLU A 51 -0.07 27.76 23.94
N TYR A 52 0.67 26.77 24.44
CA TYR A 52 1.18 26.76 25.82
C TYR A 52 2.13 27.92 26.10
N ALA A 53 3.09 28.17 25.19
CA ALA A 53 4.03 29.29 25.34
C ALA A 53 3.31 30.66 25.34
N ARG A 54 2.21 30.80 24.58
CA ARG A 54 1.40 32.01 24.58
C ARG A 54 0.67 32.22 25.91
N ILE A 55 0.11 31.16 26.48
CA ILE A 55 -0.58 31.22 27.78
C ILE A 55 0.41 31.60 28.90
N GLU A 56 1.59 31.01 28.90
CA GLU A 56 2.64 31.30 29.89
C GLU A 56 3.07 32.77 29.83
N ARG A 57 3.29 33.30 28.63
CA ARG A 57 3.67 34.71 28.41
C ARG A 57 2.55 35.70 28.75
N GLY A 58 1.28 35.29 28.69
CA GLY A 58 0.13 36.13 29.06
C GLY A 58 -0.24 36.09 30.55
N ARG A 59 0.39 35.21 31.35
CA ARG A 59 0.16 35.09 32.79
C ARG A 59 1.21 35.83 33.65
N SER A 60 2.23 36.41 33.02
CA SER A 60 3.31 37.15 33.70
C SER A 60 3.05 38.66 33.84
N THR A 61 1.80 39.10 33.71
CA THR A 61 1.32 40.48 33.97
C THR A 61 0.24 40.42 35.03
#